data_AF-A0A3C0QNW8-F1
#
_entry.id   AF-A0A3C0QNW8-F1
#
_cell.length_a   1.000
_cell.length_b   1.000
_cell.length_c   1.000
_cell.angle_alpha   90.00
_cell.angle_beta   90.00
_cell.angle_gamma   90.00
#
_symmetry.space_group_name_H-M   'P 1'
#
loop_
_entity.id
_entity.type
_entity.pdbx_description
1 polymer ?
#
loop_
_entity_poly.entity_id
_entity_poly.type
_entity_poly.pdbx_seq_one_letter_code
_entity_poly.pdbx_strand_id
1 'polypeptide(L)'
;MYHTFKGLSSFCEDFRENASLDKNFLLCYNVLCKNRKGLIFMGIDEFTQNFLKDLQIVKPKKSKLIDSNQIDSMDFPERIQTLIRLASAYDPNNAIHGANRHKYQLNPPATLADVRAFEREFHITIPEIFVRFLTEVGNGGAGVDYGIYSLEKIRKENAHLKYPHEKNIFDYDNIKEKWVELAQELYYCADDNEEEIDRIYGDMYGGLLVIGTNGCTYDHVLICEGKHTGMMGMIDWNSEVNSVPWFYGMDFETWICNHFKKIILGEVNKHSANFWTVKP
;
A
#
# COMPACT_ATOMS: atom_id res chain seq x y z
N MET A 1 21.81 16.71 -44.97
CA MET A 1 20.40 16.29 -45.02
C MET A 1 19.81 16.58 -43.66
N TYR A 2 18.92 17.57 -43.61
CA TYR A 2 18.22 18.02 -42.41
C TYR A 2 17.13 17.02 -42.04
N HIS A 3 17.02 16.65 -40.76
CA HIS A 3 15.73 16.45 -40.11
C HIS A 3 15.78 17.01 -38.68
N THR A 4 14.84 17.90 -38.42
CA THR A 4 14.73 18.82 -37.28
C THR A 4 13.98 18.18 -36.11
N PHE A 5 14.55 18.24 -34.90
CA PHE A 5 13.84 17.95 -33.65
C PHE A 5 12.89 19.11 -33.31
N LYS A 6 11.66 19.07 -33.86
CA LYS A 6 10.50 19.79 -33.33
C LYS A 6 9.94 18.96 -32.17
N GLY A 7 10.23 19.34 -30.93
CA GLY A 7 9.66 18.66 -29.75
C GLY A 7 9.98 19.34 -28.42
N LEU A 8 11.00 20.18 -28.35
CA LEU A 8 11.36 20.89 -27.12
C LEU A 8 10.57 22.19 -26.88
N SER A 9 9.76 22.65 -27.83
CA SER A 9 8.95 23.87 -27.65
C SER A 9 7.63 23.61 -26.91
N SER A 10 6.97 22.46 -27.11
CA SER A 10 5.71 22.15 -26.41
C SER A 10 5.93 21.78 -24.94
N PHE A 11 7.10 21.20 -24.60
CA PHE A 11 7.46 20.89 -23.22
C PHE A 11 7.63 22.15 -22.35
N CYS A 12 7.90 23.31 -22.97
CA CYS A 12 8.12 24.57 -22.27
C CYS A 12 6.84 25.41 -22.06
N GLU A 13 5.76 25.18 -22.82
CA GLU A 13 4.53 25.96 -22.68
C GLU A 13 3.59 25.37 -21.62
N ASP A 14 3.42 24.05 -21.54
CA ASP A 14 2.58 23.40 -20.51
C ASP A 14 3.14 23.55 -19.08
N PHE A 15 4.46 23.76 -18.94
CA PHE A 15 5.10 23.90 -17.63
C PHE A 15 5.03 25.31 -17.05
N ARG A 16 4.67 26.33 -17.85
CA ARG A 16 4.54 27.71 -17.36
C ARG A 16 3.31 27.91 -16.49
N GLU A 17 2.26 27.10 -16.66
CA GLU A 17 1.02 27.25 -15.91
C GLU A 17 1.06 26.66 -14.49
N ASN A 18 2.04 25.81 -14.16
CA ASN A 18 2.15 25.15 -12.84
C ASN A 18 3.30 25.66 -11.96
N ALA A 19 3.90 26.80 -12.28
CA ALA A 19 4.99 27.40 -11.50
C ALA A 19 4.47 28.09 -10.22
N SER A 20 3.97 27.31 -9.26
CA SER A 20 3.72 27.76 -7.88
C SER A 20 4.37 26.88 -6.82
N LEU A 21 5.25 25.96 -7.19
CA LEU A 21 5.94 25.08 -6.24
C LEU A 21 7.45 25.07 -6.48
N ASP A 22 8.16 25.52 -5.45
CA ASP A 22 9.59 25.37 -5.16
C ASP A 22 10.57 26.43 -5.68
N LYS A 23 11.07 27.25 -4.74
CA LYS A 23 12.14 28.26 -4.96
C LYS A 23 13.47 27.62 -5.41
N ASN A 24 13.70 26.35 -5.10
CA ASN A 24 14.93 25.65 -5.48
C ASN A 24 14.95 25.31 -6.98
N PHE A 25 13.78 25.08 -7.60
CA PHE A 25 13.68 24.74 -9.01
C PHE A 25 13.85 25.96 -9.92
N LEU A 26 13.31 27.12 -9.50
CA LEU A 26 13.51 28.42 -10.16
C LEU A 26 14.99 28.85 -10.22
N LEU A 27 15.81 28.39 -9.27
CA LEU A 27 17.24 28.67 -9.27
C LEU A 27 17.99 27.77 -10.28
N CYS A 28 17.67 26.48 -10.34
CA CYS A 28 18.20 25.57 -11.36
C CYS A 28 17.82 26.00 -12.79
N TYR A 29 16.58 26.43 -13.00
CA TYR A 29 16.11 26.92 -14.31
C TYR A 29 16.81 28.21 -14.74
N ASN A 30 17.06 29.14 -13.81
CA ASN A 30 17.77 30.39 -14.12
C ASN A 30 19.25 30.18 -14.48
N VAL A 31 19.91 29.17 -13.91
CA VAL A 31 21.31 28.83 -14.23
C VAL A 31 21.41 28.16 -15.61
N LEU A 32 20.47 27.28 -15.95
CA LEU A 32 20.48 26.56 -17.23
C LEU A 32 20.01 27.41 -18.42
N CYS A 33 19.08 28.35 -18.22
CA CYS A 33 18.51 29.13 -19.34
C CYS A 33 19.24 30.47 -19.62
N LYS A 34 20.01 31.03 -18.67
CA LYS A 34 20.72 32.32 -18.92
C LYS A 34 22.02 32.17 -19.72
N ASN A 35 22.58 30.96 -19.83
CA ASN A 35 23.76 30.71 -20.67
C ASN A 35 23.37 30.15 -22.05
N ARG A 36 22.56 30.92 -22.80
CA ARG A 36 22.53 30.81 -24.27
C ARG A 36 23.82 31.40 -24.83
N LYS A 37 24.93 30.67 -24.73
CA LYS A 37 26.11 30.73 -25.62
C LYS A 37 27.08 29.65 -25.19
N GLY A 38 27.18 28.60 -26.00
CA GLY A 38 28.25 27.62 -25.97
C GLY A 38 28.16 26.60 -24.83
N LEU A 39 27.75 25.38 -25.16
CA LEU A 39 28.27 24.22 -24.44
C LEU A 39 29.80 24.27 -24.58
N ILE A 40 30.49 24.59 -23.49
CA ILE A 40 31.88 24.22 -23.30
C ILE A 40 31.89 23.27 -22.10
N PHE A 41 32.11 21.99 -22.40
CA PHE A 41 32.57 21.00 -21.43
C PHE A 41 33.83 21.56 -20.76
N MET A 42 33.71 21.96 -19.49
CA MET A 42 34.85 22.18 -18.60
C MET A 42 34.52 21.58 -17.25
N GLY A 43 35.56 21.02 -16.64
CA GLY A 43 35.50 20.00 -15.60
C GLY A 43 34.65 20.36 -14.40
N ILE A 44 34.19 19.30 -13.73
CA ILE A 44 33.57 19.30 -12.41
C ILE A 44 34.46 20.10 -11.48
N ASP A 45 34.18 21.39 -11.33
CA ASP A 45 34.94 22.28 -10.46
C ASP A 45 34.42 22.19 -9.03
N GLU A 46 35.27 22.67 -8.14
CA GLU A 46 35.14 22.74 -6.69
C GLU A 46 33.76 23.27 -6.21
N PHE A 47 33.03 24.01 -7.05
CA PHE A 47 31.69 24.51 -6.75
C PHE A 47 30.65 23.39 -6.72
N THR A 48 30.74 22.38 -7.59
CA THR A 48 29.82 21.23 -7.55
C THR A 48 30.13 20.34 -6.35
N GLN A 49 31.40 20.19 -5.98
CA GLN A 49 31.77 19.44 -4.76
C GLN A 49 31.39 20.17 -3.48
N ASN A 50 31.52 21.50 -3.43
CA ASN A 50 31.06 22.30 -2.29
C ASN A 50 29.54 22.38 -2.23
N PHE A 51 28.86 22.53 -3.37
CA PHE A 51 27.40 22.47 -3.44
C PHE A 51 26.85 21.09 -3.07
N LEU A 52 27.54 19.99 -3.38
CA LEU A 52 27.20 18.64 -2.88
C LEU A 52 27.56 18.43 -1.39
N LYS A 53 28.56 19.14 -0.86
CA LYS A 53 28.87 19.18 0.57
C LYS A 53 27.85 19.99 1.38
N ASP A 54 27.33 21.07 0.79
CA ASP A 54 26.32 21.96 1.38
C ASP A 54 24.90 21.41 1.16
N LEU A 55 24.65 20.74 0.03
CA LEU A 55 23.61 19.71 -0.16
C LEU A 55 24.01 18.39 0.54
N GLN A 56 24.55 18.49 1.75
CA GLN A 56 24.06 17.60 2.79
C GLN A 56 22.54 17.86 2.95
N ILE A 57 21.75 17.46 1.94
CA ILE A 57 20.65 16.51 2.10
C ILE A 57 21.12 15.69 3.26
N VAL A 58 20.52 15.93 4.42
CA VAL A 58 20.82 15.26 5.67
C VAL A 58 21.02 13.80 5.29
N LYS A 59 22.27 13.34 5.15
CA LYS A 59 22.54 11.91 5.12
C LYS A 59 21.83 11.49 6.38
N PRO A 60 20.80 10.63 6.31
CA PRO A 60 20.09 10.25 7.52
C PRO A 60 21.22 9.95 8.49
N LYS A 61 21.25 10.72 9.59
CA LYS A 61 22.21 10.45 10.66
C LYS A 61 22.20 8.94 10.75
N LYS A 62 23.37 8.28 10.79
CA LYS A 62 23.44 6.89 11.22
C LYS A 62 22.88 6.83 12.65
N SER A 63 21.57 7.06 12.80
CA SER A 63 20.75 6.70 13.92
C SER A 63 20.99 5.22 13.97
N LYS A 64 21.58 4.75 15.08
CA LYS A 64 21.69 3.35 15.47
C LYS A 64 20.68 2.53 14.66
N LEU A 65 21.09 2.03 13.50
CA LEU A 65 20.25 1.18 12.68
C LEU A 65 20.21 -0.05 13.55
N ILE A 66 19.06 -0.27 14.18
CA ILE A 66 18.84 -1.48 14.95
C ILE A 66 19.18 -2.60 14.00
N ASP A 67 20.03 -3.52 14.47
CA ASP A 67 20.57 -4.58 13.64
C ASP A 67 19.38 -5.32 13.01
N SER A 68 19.21 -5.18 11.69
CA SER A 68 18.08 -5.77 10.98
C SER A 68 18.03 -7.27 11.21
N ASN A 69 19.20 -7.91 11.39
CA ASN A 69 19.30 -9.33 11.70
C ASN A 69 18.76 -9.66 13.10
N GLN A 70 18.89 -8.75 14.06
CA GLN A 70 18.31 -8.91 15.39
C GLN A 70 16.79 -8.78 15.34
N ILE A 71 16.24 -7.83 14.58
CA ILE A 71 14.79 -7.70 14.43
C ILE A 71 14.24 -8.93 13.72
N ASP A 72 14.88 -9.36 12.63
CA ASP A 72 14.37 -10.46 11.79
C ASP A 72 14.39 -11.82 12.48
N SER A 73 15.21 -11.98 13.53
CA SER A 73 15.24 -13.19 14.36
C SER A 73 14.23 -13.21 15.51
N MET A 74 13.54 -12.09 15.80
CA MET A 74 12.47 -12.04 16.80
C MET A 74 11.26 -12.86 16.36
N ASP A 75 10.54 -13.42 17.34
CA ASP A 75 9.21 -13.98 17.11
C ASP A 75 8.25 -12.89 16.62
N PHE A 76 7.27 -13.28 15.79
CA PHE A 76 6.45 -12.36 15.02
C PHE A 76 5.80 -11.23 15.87
N PRO A 77 5.10 -11.51 16.99
CA PRO A 77 4.46 -10.47 17.78
C PRO A 77 5.45 -9.45 18.35
N GLU A 78 6.57 -9.91 18.90
CA GLU A 78 7.63 -9.04 19.41
C GLU A 78 8.24 -8.20 18.29
N ARG A 79 8.48 -8.83 17.13
CA ARG A 79 9.05 -8.19 15.96
C ARG A 79 8.18 -7.05 15.46
N ILE A 80 6.89 -7.28 15.26
CA ILE A 80 5.98 -6.27 14.73
C ILE A 80 5.73 -5.15 15.74
N GLN A 81 5.57 -5.47 17.04
CA GLN A 81 5.47 -4.45 18.09
C GLN A 81 6.72 -3.57 18.15
N THR A 82 7.90 -4.16 17.97
CA THR A 82 9.16 -3.42 17.90
C THR A 82 9.21 -2.52 16.67
N LEU A 83 8.87 -3.04 15.49
CA LEU A 83 8.82 -2.24 14.26
C LEU A 83 7.83 -1.06 14.37
N ILE A 84 6.64 -1.27 14.96
CA ILE A 84 5.65 -0.20 15.18
C ILE A 84 6.20 0.89 16.09
N ARG A 85 6.85 0.53 17.22
CA ARG A 85 7.47 1.50 18.13
C ARG A 85 8.54 2.33 17.44
N LEU A 86 9.37 1.70 16.60
CA LEU A 86 10.42 2.37 15.86
C LEU A 86 9.87 3.29 14.77
N ALA A 87 8.86 2.84 14.04
CA ALA A 87 8.16 3.67 13.06
C ALA A 87 7.50 4.89 13.73
N SER A 88 6.87 4.71 14.89
CA SER A 88 6.30 5.80 15.69
C SER A 88 7.36 6.82 16.13
N ALA A 89 8.54 6.37 16.55
CA ALA A 89 9.65 7.25 16.90
C ALA A 89 10.21 8.01 15.68
N TYR A 90 10.17 7.40 14.49
CA TYR A 90 10.59 8.03 13.24
C TYR A 90 9.56 9.03 12.68
N ASP A 91 8.29 8.81 12.96
CA ASP A 91 7.17 9.65 12.51
C ASP A 91 6.37 10.25 13.69
N PRO A 92 6.99 11.10 14.53
CA PRO A 92 6.33 11.65 15.73
C PRO A 92 5.12 12.56 15.40
N ASN A 93 5.01 13.03 14.15
CA ASN A 93 3.91 13.88 13.70
C ASN A 93 2.82 13.09 12.95
N ASN A 94 2.94 11.76 12.83
CA ASN A 94 2.03 10.90 12.07
C ASN A 94 1.81 11.40 10.62
N ALA A 95 2.89 11.80 9.95
CA ALA A 95 2.88 12.33 8.59
C ALA A 95 2.86 11.24 7.51
N ILE A 96 3.17 9.99 7.85
CA ILE A 96 2.97 8.86 6.94
C ILE A 96 1.46 8.71 6.65
N HIS A 97 1.13 8.37 5.41
CA HIS A 97 -0.26 8.23 4.98
C HIS A 97 -1.04 7.26 5.86
N GLY A 98 -2.22 7.68 6.29
CA GLY A 98 -3.11 6.96 7.21
C GLY A 98 -2.63 6.88 8.67
N ALA A 99 -1.34 7.14 8.96
CA ALA A 99 -0.81 7.12 10.32
C ALA A 99 -1.47 8.13 11.25
N ASN A 100 -1.99 9.24 10.74
CA ASN A 100 -2.75 10.20 11.54
C ASN A 100 -4.06 9.62 12.15
N ARG A 101 -4.56 8.50 11.62
CA ARG A 101 -5.76 7.80 12.12
C ARG A 101 -5.42 6.85 13.26
N HIS A 102 -4.48 5.93 13.04
CA HIS A 102 -4.13 4.92 14.04
C HIS A 102 -3.02 5.38 15.01
N LYS A 103 -2.24 6.41 14.66
CA LYS A 103 -1.18 7.03 15.50
C LYS A 103 -0.15 6.03 16.03
N TYR A 104 0.13 4.99 15.24
CA TYR A 104 0.93 3.83 15.64
C TYR A 104 0.45 3.11 16.93
N GLN A 105 -0.82 3.28 17.30
CA GLN A 105 -1.43 2.63 18.46
C GLN A 105 -2.07 1.31 18.07
N LEU A 106 -1.77 0.26 18.82
CA LEU A 106 -2.44 -1.03 18.74
C LEU A 106 -3.66 -1.02 19.66
N ASN A 107 -4.73 -1.69 19.23
CA ASN A 107 -5.84 -1.98 20.13
C ASN A 107 -5.43 -3.06 21.14
N PRO A 108 -6.13 -3.19 22.28
CA PRO A 108 -5.98 -4.35 23.15
C PRO A 108 -6.17 -5.65 22.34
N PRO A 109 -5.37 -6.71 22.59
CA PRO A 109 -5.54 -7.98 21.91
C PRO A 109 -6.93 -8.60 22.13
N ALA A 110 -7.45 -9.27 21.12
CA ALA A 110 -8.66 -10.06 21.20
C ALA A 110 -8.38 -11.39 21.91
N THR A 111 -9.43 -12.05 22.42
CA THR A 111 -9.27 -13.41 22.91
C THR A 111 -9.28 -14.39 21.74
N LEU A 112 -8.59 -15.53 21.90
CA LEU A 112 -8.69 -16.61 20.92
C LEU A 112 -10.14 -17.09 20.74
N ALA A 113 -10.94 -17.07 21.81
CA ALA A 113 -12.35 -17.44 21.75
C ALA A 113 -13.16 -16.53 20.82
N ASP A 114 -12.89 -15.22 20.83
CA ASP A 114 -13.54 -14.25 19.93
C ASP A 114 -13.16 -14.49 18.47
N VAL A 115 -11.88 -14.77 18.19
CA VAL A 115 -11.41 -15.11 16.84
C VAL A 115 -12.10 -16.39 16.34
N ARG A 116 -12.11 -17.46 17.15
CA ARG A 116 -12.76 -18.72 16.76
C ARG A 116 -14.29 -18.57 16.64
N ALA A 117 -14.91 -17.67 17.38
CA ALA A 117 -16.33 -17.34 17.22
C ALA A 117 -16.59 -16.64 15.89
N PHE A 118 -15.74 -15.69 15.52
CA PHE A 118 -15.78 -15.02 14.21
C PHE A 118 -15.63 -16.01 13.05
N GLU A 119 -14.65 -16.92 13.11
CA GLU A 119 -14.47 -17.97 12.09
C GLU A 119 -15.72 -18.85 11.92
N ARG A 120 -16.37 -19.24 13.02
CA ARG A 120 -17.63 -20.01 12.96
C ARG A 120 -18.79 -19.21 12.40
N GLU A 121 -18.85 -17.91 12.67
CA GLU A 121 -19.91 -17.00 12.19
C GLU A 121 -19.86 -16.82 10.67
N PHE A 122 -18.66 -16.74 10.10
CA PHE A 122 -18.44 -16.51 8.67
C PHE A 122 -18.03 -17.76 7.89
N HIS A 123 -17.89 -18.90 8.55
CA HIS A 123 -17.45 -20.17 7.97
C HIS A 123 -16.07 -20.11 7.28
N ILE A 124 -15.20 -19.20 7.72
CA ILE A 124 -13.83 -19.06 7.21
C ILE A 124 -12.81 -19.61 8.20
N THR A 125 -11.60 -19.91 7.73
CA THR A 125 -10.44 -20.15 8.58
C THR A 125 -9.44 -19.01 8.43
N ILE A 126 -9.21 -18.25 9.49
CA ILE A 126 -8.23 -17.17 9.48
C ILE A 126 -6.82 -17.79 9.52
N PRO A 127 -5.91 -17.37 8.62
CA PRO A 127 -4.51 -17.78 8.66
C PRO A 127 -3.89 -17.56 10.05
N GLU A 128 -3.19 -18.57 10.57
CA GLU A 128 -2.70 -18.58 11.96
C GLU A 128 -1.85 -17.34 12.29
N ILE A 129 -1.04 -16.84 11.34
CA ILE A 129 -0.23 -15.65 11.55
C ILE A 129 -1.08 -14.39 11.84
N PHE A 130 -2.27 -14.28 11.25
CA PHE A 130 -3.20 -13.20 11.52
C PHE A 130 -3.97 -13.42 12.84
N VAL A 131 -4.24 -14.68 13.22
CA VAL A 131 -4.75 -15.01 14.56
C VAL A 131 -3.77 -14.53 15.64
N ARG A 132 -2.47 -14.81 15.46
CA ARG A 132 -1.41 -14.32 16.36
C ARG A 132 -1.37 -12.80 16.42
N PHE A 133 -1.53 -12.11 15.29
CA PHE A 133 -1.63 -10.64 15.30
C PHE A 133 -2.81 -10.18 16.17
N LEU A 134 -4.01 -10.71 15.93
CA LEU A 134 -5.21 -10.30 16.66
C LEU A 134 -5.14 -10.58 18.16
N THR A 135 -4.45 -11.64 18.58
CA THR A 135 -4.48 -12.17 19.96
C THR A 135 -3.23 -11.88 20.80
N GLU A 136 -2.09 -11.64 20.16
CA GLU A 136 -0.81 -11.36 20.84
C GLU A 136 -0.30 -9.94 20.57
N VAL A 137 -0.65 -9.34 19.42
CA VAL A 137 -0.19 -7.98 19.03
C VAL A 137 -1.26 -6.94 19.37
N GLY A 138 -2.46 -7.10 18.81
CA GLY A 138 -3.59 -6.21 19.03
C GLY A 138 -4.77 -6.54 18.12
N ASN A 139 -6.00 -6.31 18.59
CA ASN A 139 -7.23 -6.48 17.80
C ASN A 139 -7.39 -5.34 16.78
N GLY A 140 -6.50 -5.29 15.80
CA GLY A 140 -6.34 -4.16 14.89
C GLY A 140 -5.56 -2.99 15.49
N GLY A 141 -5.64 -1.83 14.83
CA GLY A 141 -4.89 -0.63 15.18
C GLY A 141 -3.77 -0.37 14.17
N ALA A 142 -2.56 -0.09 14.65
CA ALA A 142 -1.41 0.25 13.81
C ALA A 142 -1.17 -0.79 12.69
N GLY A 143 -1.05 -0.31 11.47
CA GLY A 143 -0.88 -1.13 10.28
C GLY A 143 -0.55 -0.30 9.06
N VAL A 144 -0.68 -0.91 7.88
CA VAL A 144 -0.53 -0.22 6.59
C VAL A 144 -1.68 0.76 6.40
N ASP A 145 -1.38 1.93 5.83
CA ASP A 145 -2.33 3.01 5.55
C ASP A 145 -3.19 3.38 6.77
N TYR A 146 -4.50 3.16 6.70
CA TYR A 146 -5.46 3.52 7.76
C TYR A 146 -5.45 2.54 8.94
N GLY A 147 -4.57 1.54 8.93
CA GLY A 147 -4.41 0.54 9.98
C GLY A 147 -5.13 -0.77 9.71
N ILE A 148 -4.94 -1.72 10.61
CA ILE A 148 -5.62 -3.02 10.59
C ILE A 148 -6.96 -2.90 11.33
N TYR A 149 -8.00 -3.45 10.74
CA TYR A 149 -9.34 -3.48 11.31
C TYR A 149 -9.40 -4.39 12.55
N SER A 150 -10.20 -3.98 13.53
CA SER A 150 -10.59 -4.87 14.63
C SER A 150 -11.54 -5.94 14.12
N LEU A 151 -11.67 -7.07 14.84
CA LEU A 151 -12.67 -8.09 14.55
C LEU A 151 -14.10 -7.54 14.43
N GLU A 152 -14.45 -6.52 15.22
CA GLU A 152 -15.75 -5.85 15.11
C GLU A 152 -15.90 -5.14 13.77
N LYS A 153 -14.86 -4.43 13.32
CA LYS A 153 -14.88 -3.75 12.03
C LYS A 153 -14.83 -4.76 10.89
N ILE A 154 -13.97 -5.76 10.95
CA ILE A 154 -13.92 -6.86 9.96
C ILE A 154 -15.32 -7.47 9.79
N ARG A 155 -16.04 -7.76 10.88
CA ARG A 155 -17.43 -8.26 10.82
C ARG A 155 -18.39 -7.37 10.03
N LYS A 156 -18.22 -6.04 10.11
CA LYS A 156 -19.08 -5.07 9.41
C LYS A 156 -18.71 -4.92 7.94
N GLU A 157 -17.41 -4.91 7.64
CA GLU A 157 -16.88 -4.63 6.30
C GLU A 157 -16.82 -5.89 5.40
N ASN A 158 -17.15 -7.07 5.92
CA ASN A 158 -17.01 -8.34 5.21
C ASN A 158 -18.34 -9.09 5.05
N ALA A 159 -19.43 -8.36 4.77
CA ALA A 159 -20.73 -8.97 4.53
C ALA A 159 -20.70 -9.98 3.35
N HIS A 160 -19.82 -9.76 2.37
CA HIS A 160 -19.65 -10.59 1.18
C HIS A 160 -19.15 -12.01 1.47
N LEU A 161 -18.54 -12.28 2.63
CA LEU A 161 -18.09 -13.62 2.99
C LEU A 161 -19.24 -14.64 3.12
N LYS A 162 -20.48 -14.17 3.20
CA LYS A 162 -21.67 -15.02 3.24
C LYS A 162 -22.10 -15.51 1.85
N TYR A 163 -21.61 -14.87 0.79
CA TYR A 163 -22.00 -15.22 -0.57
C TYR A 163 -21.39 -16.56 -1.00
N PRO A 164 -22.17 -17.41 -1.68
CA PRO A 164 -21.70 -18.71 -2.11
C PRO A 164 -20.60 -18.57 -3.16
N HIS A 165 -19.54 -19.35 -3.05
CA HIS A 165 -18.46 -19.38 -4.03
C HIS A 165 -17.79 -20.75 -4.03
N GLU A 166 -17.22 -21.14 -5.18
CA GLU A 166 -16.43 -22.38 -5.29
C GLU A 166 -14.92 -22.12 -5.18
N LYS A 167 -14.47 -20.95 -5.64
CA LYS A 167 -13.06 -20.55 -5.68
C LYS A 167 -12.93 -19.05 -5.45
N ASN A 168 -11.85 -18.63 -4.78
CA ASN A 168 -11.51 -17.22 -4.72
C ASN A 168 -10.87 -16.75 -6.05
N ILE A 169 -10.96 -15.45 -6.34
CA ILE A 169 -10.46 -14.87 -7.59
C ILE A 169 -8.95 -15.08 -7.82
N PHE A 170 -8.14 -15.17 -6.76
CA PHE A 170 -6.70 -15.39 -6.87
C PHE A 170 -6.34 -16.86 -7.17
N ASP A 171 -7.27 -17.80 -7.05
CA ASP A 171 -7.05 -19.20 -7.44
C ASP A 171 -7.00 -19.39 -8.97
N TYR A 172 -7.45 -18.41 -9.76
CA TYR A 172 -7.39 -18.45 -11.22
C TYR A 172 -6.01 -17.99 -11.72
N ASP A 173 -5.39 -18.80 -12.59
CA ASP A 173 -4.12 -18.42 -13.23
C ASP A 173 -4.31 -17.26 -14.23
N ASN A 174 -5.52 -17.14 -14.80
CA ASN A 174 -5.96 -16.10 -15.72
C ASN A 174 -6.86 -15.06 -15.02
N ILE A 175 -6.40 -14.52 -13.90
CA ILE A 175 -7.18 -13.62 -13.03
C ILE A 175 -7.79 -12.42 -13.78
N LYS A 176 -7.06 -11.85 -14.74
CA LYS A 176 -7.52 -10.66 -15.49
C LYS A 176 -8.73 -11.00 -16.35
N GLU A 177 -8.63 -12.08 -17.13
CA GLU A 177 -9.69 -12.55 -18.01
C GLU A 177 -10.92 -12.95 -17.19
N LYS A 178 -10.72 -13.67 -16.07
CA LYS A 178 -11.83 -14.07 -15.19
C LYS A 178 -12.50 -12.87 -14.52
N TRP A 179 -11.73 -11.86 -14.10
CA TRP A 179 -12.29 -10.63 -13.55
C TRP A 179 -13.12 -9.87 -14.57
N VAL A 180 -12.63 -9.73 -15.81
CA VAL A 180 -13.38 -9.07 -16.88
C VAL A 180 -14.69 -9.79 -17.18
N GLU A 181 -14.68 -11.12 -17.21
CA GLU A 181 -15.89 -11.94 -17.36
C GLU A 181 -16.92 -11.65 -16.25
N LEU A 182 -16.50 -11.73 -14.99
CA LEU A 182 -17.38 -11.50 -13.83
C LEU A 182 -17.88 -10.06 -13.75
N ALA A 183 -17.02 -9.07 -14.02
CA ALA A 183 -17.40 -7.65 -14.02
C ALA A 183 -18.40 -7.32 -15.14
N GLN A 184 -18.25 -7.94 -16.32
CA GLN A 184 -19.23 -7.80 -17.40
C GLN A 184 -20.54 -8.47 -17.03
N GLU A 185 -20.49 -9.68 -16.48
CA GLU A 185 -21.68 -10.40 -16.00
C GLU A 185 -22.43 -9.54 -14.97
N LEU A 186 -21.73 -9.01 -13.96
CA LEU A 186 -22.31 -8.11 -12.96
C LEU A 186 -22.97 -6.89 -13.59
N TYR A 187 -22.33 -6.26 -14.58
CA TYR A 187 -22.87 -5.09 -15.28
C TYR A 187 -24.18 -5.39 -16.03
N TYR A 188 -24.29 -6.57 -16.65
CA TYR A 188 -25.50 -6.96 -17.40
C TYR A 188 -26.58 -7.60 -16.53
N CYS A 189 -26.23 -8.13 -15.34
CA CYS A 189 -27.17 -8.69 -14.37
C CYS A 189 -27.78 -7.64 -13.42
N ALA A 190 -27.34 -6.38 -13.49
CA ALA A 190 -27.42 -5.38 -12.42
C ALA A 190 -28.83 -4.95 -11.95
N ASP A 191 -29.93 -5.44 -12.52
CA ASP A 191 -31.29 -4.99 -12.14
C ASP A 191 -32.34 -6.08 -11.88
N ASP A 192 -32.12 -7.37 -12.18
CA ASP A 192 -33.23 -8.35 -12.25
C ASP A 192 -33.06 -9.65 -11.42
N ASN A 193 -31.91 -9.90 -10.76
CA ASN A 193 -31.70 -11.17 -10.02
C ASN A 193 -30.68 -11.07 -8.86
N GLU A 194 -31.17 -10.91 -7.63
CA GLU A 194 -30.34 -10.81 -6.41
C GLU A 194 -29.48 -12.06 -6.16
N GLU A 195 -30.02 -13.27 -6.40
CA GLU A 195 -29.27 -14.53 -6.19
C GLU A 195 -28.08 -14.65 -7.15
N GLU A 196 -28.22 -14.14 -8.37
CA GLU A 196 -27.16 -14.15 -9.38
C GLU A 196 -26.10 -13.08 -9.07
N ILE A 197 -26.52 -11.90 -8.59
CA ILE A 197 -25.60 -10.88 -8.08
C ILE A 197 -24.79 -11.45 -6.91
N ASP A 198 -25.43 -12.07 -5.93
CA ASP A 198 -24.75 -12.67 -4.77
C ASP A 198 -23.74 -13.73 -5.21
N ARG A 199 -24.10 -14.61 -6.16
CA ARG A 199 -23.16 -15.58 -6.74
C ARG A 199 -21.96 -14.89 -7.39
N ILE A 200 -22.17 -13.85 -8.21
CA ILE A 200 -21.06 -13.14 -8.89
C ILE A 200 -20.15 -12.48 -7.84
N TYR A 201 -20.73 -11.84 -6.82
CA TYR A 201 -19.95 -11.28 -5.71
C TYR A 201 -19.19 -12.37 -4.94
N GLY A 202 -19.78 -13.54 -4.74
CA GLY A 202 -19.10 -14.71 -4.21
C GLY A 202 -17.89 -15.11 -5.05
N ASP A 203 -18.05 -15.23 -6.37
CA ASP A 203 -16.95 -15.58 -7.28
C ASP A 203 -15.84 -14.51 -7.35
N MET A 204 -16.20 -13.23 -7.16
CA MET A 204 -15.24 -12.12 -7.17
C MET A 204 -14.50 -11.93 -5.83
N TYR A 205 -15.20 -12.11 -4.70
CA TYR A 205 -14.72 -11.67 -3.38
C TYR A 205 -14.74 -12.76 -2.30
N GLY A 206 -15.31 -13.93 -2.58
CA GLY A 206 -15.34 -15.08 -1.69
C GLY A 206 -13.94 -15.50 -1.24
N GLY A 207 -13.81 -15.83 0.05
CA GLY A 207 -12.54 -16.21 0.67
C GLY A 207 -11.55 -15.04 0.87
N LEU A 208 -11.91 -13.80 0.51
CA LEU A 208 -11.08 -12.61 0.70
C LEU A 208 -11.54 -11.82 1.93
N LEU A 209 -10.72 -11.83 2.98
CA LEU A 209 -11.01 -11.11 4.22
C LEU A 209 -10.41 -9.70 4.12
N VAL A 210 -11.25 -8.67 4.04
CA VAL A 210 -10.83 -7.26 4.15
C VAL A 210 -10.37 -6.98 5.57
N ILE A 211 -9.09 -6.61 5.70
CA ILE A 211 -8.44 -6.34 7.00
C ILE A 211 -7.99 -4.89 7.17
N GLY A 212 -8.11 -4.06 6.15
CA GLY A 212 -7.69 -2.66 6.18
C GLY A 212 -8.00 -1.95 4.87
N THR A 213 -7.90 -0.63 4.85
CA THR A 213 -8.19 0.19 3.66
C THR A 213 -7.02 1.08 3.29
N ASN A 214 -6.80 1.25 1.98
CA ASN A 214 -5.94 2.30 1.44
C ASN A 214 -6.73 3.63 1.29
N GLY A 215 -8.05 3.60 1.48
CA GLY A 215 -8.97 4.71 1.25
C GLY A 215 -9.66 4.60 -0.11
N CYS A 216 -10.55 5.55 -0.39
CA CYS A 216 -11.43 5.53 -1.56
C CYS A 216 -12.20 4.20 -1.63
N THR A 217 -12.01 3.42 -2.69
CA THR A 217 -12.66 2.13 -2.93
C THR A 217 -11.69 0.95 -2.80
N TYR A 218 -10.47 1.17 -2.27
CA TYR A 218 -9.40 0.17 -2.25
C TYR A 218 -9.18 -0.41 -0.86
N ASP A 219 -9.25 -1.72 -0.77
CA ASP A 219 -9.10 -2.46 0.47
C ASP A 219 -8.02 -3.54 0.38
N HIS A 220 -7.27 -3.68 1.47
CA HIS A 220 -6.30 -4.75 1.67
C HIS A 220 -7.02 -6.00 2.11
N VAL A 221 -6.82 -7.09 1.37
CA VAL A 221 -7.44 -8.38 1.64
C VAL A 221 -6.40 -9.42 2.05
N LEU A 222 -6.73 -10.20 3.06
CA LEU A 222 -6.08 -11.43 3.45
C LEU A 222 -6.82 -12.60 2.81
N ILE A 223 -6.12 -13.38 1.99
CA ILE A 223 -6.70 -14.57 1.35
C ILE A 223 -6.81 -15.67 2.41
N CYS A 224 -8.04 -16.11 2.71
CA CYS A 224 -8.32 -17.07 3.79
C CYS A 224 -8.62 -18.49 3.27
N GLU A 225 -8.81 -18.64 1.97
CA GLU A 225 -9.16 -19.92 1.34
C GLU A 225 -8.38 -20.12 0.04
N GLY A 226 -8.25 -21.36 -0.41
CA GLY A 226 -7.61 -21.71 -1.68
C GLY A 226 -6.07 -21.74 -1.65
N LYS A 227 -5.46 -21.71 -2.84
CA LYS A 227 -4.02 -22.01 -3.06
C LYS A 227 -3.07 -20.95 -2.51
N HIS A 228 -3.61 -19.76 -2.21
CA HIS A 228 -2.86 -18.60 -1.72
C HIS A 228 -3.24 -18.18 -0.30
N THR A 229 -3.84 -19.09 0.48
CA THR A 229 -4.19 -18.85 1.89
C THR A 229 -3.01 -18.25 2.68
N GLY A 230 -3.23 -17.15 3.39
CA GLY A 230 -2.22 -16.40 4.15
C GLY A 230 -1.52 -15.28 3.38
N MET A 231 -1.73 -15.20 2.07
CA MET A 231 -1.18 -14.14 1.23
C MET A 231 -2.05 -12.88 1.20
N MET A 232 -1.43 -11.76 0.89
CA MET A 232 -2.06 -10.45 0.80
C MET A 232 -2.38 -10.07 -0.65
N GLY A 233 -3.50 -9.38 -0.82
CA GLY A 233 -3.88 -8.71 -2.05
C GLY A 233 -4.61 -7.41 -1.78
N MET A 234 -5.09 -6.79 -2.86
CA MET A 234 -5.92 -5.59 -2.81
C MET A 234 -7.03 -5.71 -3.83
N ILE A 235 -8.22 -5.26 -3.45
CA ILE A 235 -9.39 -5.18 -4.33
C ILE A 235 -9.82 -3.72 -4.48
N ASP A 236 -10.47 -3.42 -5.59
CA ASP A 236 -11.20 -2.18 -5.81
C ASP A 236 -12.70 -2.51 -5.91
N TRP A 237 -13.49 -1.90 -5.03
CA TRP A 237 -14.94 -2.14 -4.93
C TRP A 237 -15.76 -1.55 -6.08
N ASN A 238 -15.16 -0.75 -6.97
CA ASN A 238 -15.83 -0.31 -8.19
C ASN A 238 -16.26 -1.50 -9.08
N SER A 239 -15.62 -2.67 -8.92
CA SER A 239 -15.99 -3.90 -9.62
C SER A 239 -15.97 -3.78 -11.16
N GLU A 240 -15.23 -2.79 -11.69
CA GLU A 240 -15.16 -2.52 -13.12
C GLU A 240 -14.17 -3.48 -13.81
N VAL A 241 -14.34 -3.64 -15.12
CA VAL A 241 -13.47 -4.48 -15.96
C VAL A 241 -11.97 -4.10 -15.88
N ASN A 242 -11.67 -2.83 -15.57
CA ASN A 242 -10.30 -2.33 -15.45
C ASN A 242 -9.76 -2.36 -14.01
N SER A 243 -10.60 -2.70 -13.04
CA SER A 243 -10.31 -2.71 -11.59
C SER A 243 -9.90 -4.11 -11.10
N VAL A 244 -9.02 -4.78 -11.86
CA VAL A 244 -8.58 -6.14 -11.53
C VAL A 244 -7.87 -6.19 -10.17
N PRO A 245 -8.19 -7.16 -9.30
CA PRO A 245 -7.52 -7.36 -8.02
C PRO A 245 -6.00 -7.47 -8.18
N TRP A 246 -5.29 -6.86 -7.25
CA TRP A 246 -3.84 -6.87 -7.23
C TRP A 246 -3.33 -7.89 -6.23
N PHE A 247 -2.53 -8.84 -6.69
CA PHE A 247 -1.85 -9.79 -5.82
C PHE A 247 -0.49 -9.22 -5.39
N TYR A 248 -0.23 -9.10 -4.08
CA TYR A 248 1.03 -8.52 -3.61
C TYR A 248 2.21 -9.50 -3.66
N GLY A 249 1.95 -10.81 -3.74
CA GLY A 249 3.01 -11.83 -3.70
C GLY A 249 3.76 -11.89 -2.36
N MET A 250 3.12 -11.44 -1.28
CA MET A 250 3.67 -11.45 0.08
C MET A 250 2.63 -12.04 1.04
N ASP A 251 3.10 -12.82 2.02
CA ASP A 251 2.29 -13.19 3.17
C ASP A 251 2.03 -11.98 4.09
N PHE A 252 1.05 -12.11 4.98
CA PHE A 252 0.66 -11.04 5.91
C PHE A 252 1.84 -10.48 6.73
N GLU A 253 2.66 -11.37 7.28
CA GLU A 253 3.79 -11.01 8.13
C GLU A 253 4.86 -10.21 7.36
N THR A 254 5.23 -10.68 6.18
CA THR A 254 6.17 -10.00 5.28
C THR A 254 5.61 -8.65 4.86
N TRP A 255 4.34 -8.58 4.48
CA TRP A 255 3.67 -7.36 4.05
C TRP A 255 3.68 -6.28 5.15
N ILE A 256 3.23 -6.62 6.36
CA ILE A 256 3.14 -5.65 7.47
C ILE A 256 4.51 -5.27 8.03
N CYS A 257 5.46 -6.21 8.15
CA CYS A 257 6.81 -5.91 8.61
C CYS A 257 7.55 -5.01 7.60
N ASN A 258 7.43 -5.28 6.30
CA ASN A 258 8.07 -4.46 5.26
C ASN A 258 7.54 -3.02 5.26
N HIS A 259 6.25 -2.82 5.51
CA HIS A 259 5.69 -1.48 5.63
C HIS A 259 6.40 -0.64 6.71
N PHE A 260 6.51 -1.17 7.93
CA PHE A 260 7.16 -0.43 9.01
C PHE A 260 8.67 -0.31 8.81
N LYS A 261 9.34 -1.31 8.23
CA LYS A 261 10.75 -1.21 7.85
C LYS A 261 10.98 -0.06 6.87
N LYS A 262 10.16 0.06 5.82
CA LYS A 262 10.25 1.17 4.85
C LYS A 262 10.08 2.54 5.51
N ILE A 263 9.17 2.66 6.49
CA ILE A 263 9.03 3.90 7.28
C ILE A 263 10.32 4.21 8.04
N ILE A 264 10.87 3.23 8.76
CA ILE A 264 12.10 3.39 9.57
C ILE A 264 13.30 3.76 8.70
N LEU A 265 13.37 3.22 7.47
CA LEU A 265 14.42 3.52 6.50
C LEU A 265 14.21 4.85 5.76
N GLY A 266 13.04 5.50 5.94
CA GLY A 266 12.68 6.73 5.23
C GLY A 266 12.36 6.53 3.75
N GLU A 267 12.00 5.31 3.36
CA GLU A 267 11.65 4.94 1.98
C GLU A 267 10.19 5.26 1.63
N VAL A 268 9.40 5.70 2.62
CA VAL A 268 8.02 6.14 2.43
C VAL A 268 7.96 7.68 2.47
N ASN A 269 7.41 8.29 1.42
CA ASN A 269 7.29 9.74 1.32
C ASN A 269 6.29 10.28 2.35
N LYS A 270 6.74 11.21 3.21
CA LYS A 270 5.91 11.92 4.21
C LYS A 270 4.99 13.00 3.60
N HIS A 271 5.14 13.31 2.32
CA HIS A 271 4.47 14.45 1.65
C HIS A 271 3.73 14.10 0.36
N SER A 272 3.75 12.85 -0.08
CA SER A 272 2.94 12.44 -1.22
C SER A 272 1.56 12.00 -0.73
N ALA A 273 0.57 12.88 -0.89
CA ALA A 273 -0.85 12.50 -0.88
C ALA A 273 -1.21 11.53 -2.03
N ASN A 274 -0.26 11.30 -2.95
CA ASN A 274 -0.41 10.43 -4.10
C ASN A 274 0.47 9.19 -3.92
N PHE A 275 -0.05 8.16 -3.23
CA PHE A 275 0.51 6.80 -3.30
C PHE A 275 0.27 6.15 -4.67
N TRP A 276 -0.55 6.78 -5.53
CA TRP A 276 -0.93 6.32 -6.86
C TRP A 276 0.20 6.30 -7.91
N THR A 277 1.38 6.88 -7.66
CA THR A 277 2.45 6.96 -8.67
C THR A 277 3.44 5.82 -8.66
N VAL A 278 3.24 4.81 -7.81
CA VAL A 278 3.93 3.53 -7.97
C VAL A 278 2.88 2.44 -7.92
N LYS A 279 2.25 2.17 -9.07
CA LYS A 279 2.01 0.75 -9.39
C LYS A 279 3.39 0.09 -9.24
N PRO A 280 3.55 -0.93 -8.37
CA PRO A 280 4.81 -1.66 -8.29
C PRO A 280 5.28 -2.11 -9.68
#